data_AF-A0A9D2RN17-F1
#
_entry.id   AF-A0A9D2RN17-F1
#
_cell.length_a   1.000
_cell.length_b   1.000
_cell.length_c   1.000
_cell.angle_alpha   90.00
_cell.angle_beta   90.00
_cell.angle_gamma   90.00
#
_symmetry.space_group_name_H-M   'P 1'
#
loop_
_entity.id
_entity.type
_entity.pdbx_description
1 polymer ?
#
loop_
_entity_poly.entity_id
_entity_poly.type
_entity_poly.pdbx_seq_one_letter_code
_entity_poly.pdbx_strand_id
1 'polypeptide(L)'
;MFSFVTGRDRPQGRPLLDELCGQSIIHTRVAARGTWTITARGWVLHSRIQLLDHPDRRGTAGHAAVGLRDPRLLGASITHAALHPRGRLHVTATAAGASAPLGLSTLAPWRLQGPRGAQLACDEKGELSATPPGPPRFATAESLAEHAASRASTIEHRLLQIARRAWLHPGHVVEALAATGALRDEEFEQRGTLLLARMLARGELRAGFVTERRFTAWTLSTAEVVEHIGTTWAAIGGRAPGRDMIAWFELTDIGRDHMAPTGPHTLPPGMSGYDSPGVVGGFR
;
A
#
# COMPACT_ATOMS: atom_id res chain seq x y z
N MET A 1 22.95 48.87 -31.62
CA MET A 1 23.46 47.53 -31.22
C MET A 1 22.79 47.16 -29.90
N PHE A 2 21.55 46.69 -29.96
CA PHE A 2 20.76 46.31 -28.76
C PHE A 2 20.15 44.94 -29.01
N SER A 3 20.68 43.93 -28.33
CA SER A 3 20.03 42.62 -28.16
C SER A 3 20.14 42.24 -26.69
N PHE A 4 19.08 42.49 -25.94
CA PHE A 4 18.88 41.91 -24.60
C PHE A 4 17.53 41.20 -24.56
N VAL A 5 17.62 39.91 -24.19
CA VAL A 5 16.72 39.18 -23.28
C VAL A 5 15.26 39.05 -23.69
N THR A 6 14.86 37.84 -24.09
CA THR A 6 13.59 37.21 -23.67
C THR A 6 13.68 35.68 -23.81
N GLY A 7 14.47 35.04 -22.96
CA GLY A 7 14.28 33.63 -22.63
C GLY A 7 13.30 33.52 -21.47
N ARG A 8 12.00 33.68 -21.73
CA ARG A 8 10.95 33.50 -20.70
C ARG A 8 10.97 32.07 -20.19
N ASP A 9 11.03 31.94 -18.86
CA ASP A 9 10.80 30.74 -18.06
C ASP A 9 9.80 29.78 -18.71
N ARG A 10 10.29 28.68 -19.27
CA ARG A 10 9.49 27.45 -19.24
C ARG A 10 9.66 26.86 -17.85
N PRO A 11 8.58 26.56 -17.10
CA PRO A 11 8.72 25.77 -15.90
C PRO A 11 9.42 24.48 -16.31
N GLN A 12 10.64 24.28 -15.81
CA GLN A 12 11.32 22.99 -15.94
C GLN A 12 10.41 22.00 -15.23
N GLY A 13 9.58 21.28 -16.01
CA GLY A 13 8.72 20.23 -15.49
C GLY A 13 9.55 19.34 -14.58
N ARG A 14 9.05 19.07 -13.39
CA ARG A 14 9.72 18.22 -12.41
C ARG A 14 8.96 16.90 -12.45
N PRO A 15 9.40 15.89 -13.24
CA PRO A 15 8.57 14.72 -13.53
C PRO A 15 8.09 13.99 -12.28
N LEU A 16 8.88 14.00 -11.20
CA LEU A 16 8.52 13.38 -9.92
C LEU A 16 7.39 14.12 -9.16
N LEU A 17 7.18 15.41 -9.40
CA LEU A 17 6.01 16.13 -8.87
C LEU A 17 4.76 15.83 -9.68
N ASP A 18 4.90 15.69 -11.01
CA ASP A 18 3.79 15.37 -11.90
C ASP A 18 3.19 13.99 -11.56
N GLU A 19 4.03 13.05 -11.09
CA GLU A 19 3.60 11.74 -10.60
C GLU A 19 2.60 11.83 -9.44
N LEU A 20 2.61 12.90 -8.63
CA LEU A 20 1.67 13.07 -7.51
C LEU A 20 0.24 13.33 -7.96
N CYS A 21 0.06 13.92 -9.15
CA CYS A 21 -1.24 14.27 -9.67
C CYS A 21 -2.11 13.02 -9.89
N GLY A 22 -3.38 13.12 -9.48
CA GLY A 22 -4.36 12.03 -9.52
C GLY A 22 -4.25 11.02 -8.37
N GLN A 23 -3.28 11.17 -7.46
CA GLN A 23 -3.17 10.30 -6.29
C GLN A 23 -3.98 10.81 -5.12
N SER A 24 -4.66 9.91 -4.41
CA SER A 24 -5.30 10.23 -3.13
C SER A 24 -4.30 10.19 -1.98
N ILE A 25 -4.49 11.06 -0.99
CA ILE A 25 -3.77 11.01 0.28
C ILE A 25 -4.46 9.97 1.16
N ILE A 26 -3.71 8.97 1.63
CA ILE A 26 -4.25 7.83 2.39
C ILE A 26 -3.82 7.84 3.86
N HIS A 27 -2.78 8.61 4.19
CA HIS A 27 -2.28 8.71 5.55
C HIS A 27 -1.53 10.01 5.77
N THR A 28 -1.63 10.54 6.98
CA THR A 28 -0.72 11.57 7.49
C THR A 28 -0.21 11.15 8.86
N ARG A 29 1.05 11.43 9.13
CA ARG A 29 1.73 11.08 10.39
C ARG A 29 2.45 12.31 10.92
N VAL A 30 2.46 12.47 12.23
CA VAL A 30 3.23 13.49 12.94
C VAL A 30 4.08 12.79 14.00
N ALA A 31 5.36 13.14 14.07
CA ALA A 31 6.30 12.66 15.07
C ALA A 31 7.28 13.78 15.42
N ALA A 32 8.12 13.57 16.44
CA ALA A 32 9.09 14.58 16.89
C ALA A 32 10.01 15.11 15.76
N ARG A 33 10.24 14.33 14.71
CA ARG A 33 11.12 14.67 13.58
C ARG A 33 10.43 15.31 12.38
N GLY A 34 9.10 15.42 12.38
CA GLY A 34 8.40 16.08 11.27
C GLY A 34 6.95 15.64 11.06
N THR A 35 6.46 15.98 9.87
CA THR A 35 5.15 15.62 9.33
C THR A 35 5.34 14.84 8.04
N TRP A 36 4.56 13.78 7.87
CA TRP A 36 4.53 12.95 6.68
C TRP A 36 3.13 12.96 6.08
N THR A 37 3.04 13.13 4.77
CA THR A 37 1.83 12.93 3.98
C THR A 37 2.09 11.82 2.97
N ILE A 38 1.25 10.81 2.97
CA ILE A 38 1.44 9.57 2.21
C ILE A 38 0.28 9.39 1.24
N THR A 39 0.62 9.04 0.00
CA THR A 39 -0.32 8.85 -1.10
C THR A 39 -0.61 7.38 -1.39
N ALA A 40 -1.69 7.11 -2.11
CA ALA A 40 -2.13 5.76 -2.45
C ALA A 40 -1.08 4.95 -3.25
N ARG A 41 -0.21 5.59 -4.04
CA ARG A 41 0.88 4.88 -4.76
C ARG A 41 2.21 4.91 -4.01
N GLY A 42 2.18 5.16 -2.70
CA GLY A 42 3.35 5.04 -1.83
C GLY A 42 4.35 6.19 -1.94
N TRP A 43 3.93 7.35 -2.42
CA TRP A 43 4.73 8.57 -2.27
C TRP A 43 4.59 9.15 -0.87
N VAL A 44 5.69 9.63 -0.31
CA VAL A 44 5.82 10.19 1.02
C VAL A 44 6.43 11.57 0.94
N LEU A 45 5.63 12.60 1.24
CA LEU A 45 6.14 13.93 1.49
C LEU A 45 6.48 14.06 2.97
N HIS A 46 7.77 14.18 3.28
CA HIS A 46 8.31 14.41 4.60
C HIS A 46 8.87 15.83 4.71
N SER A 47 8.49 16.54 5.77
CA SER A 47 9.06 17.84 6.11
C SER A 47 8.95 18.12 7.61
N ARG A 48 9.55 19.21 8.09
CA ARG A 48 9.44 19.61 9.51
C ARG A 48 7.99 19.88 9.93
N ILE A 49 7.27 20.63 9.10
CA ILE A 49 5.87 20.99 9.30
C ILE A 49 5.19 21.09 7.94
N GLN A 50 3.94 20.68 7.88
CA GLN A 50 3.08 20.89 6.72
C GLN A 50 1.87 21.73 7.14
N LEU A 51 1.52 22.69 6.30
CA LEU A 51 0.48 23.67 6.57
C LEU A 51 -0.64 23.52 5.55
N LEU A 52 -1.88 23.59 6.04
CA LEU A 52 -3.09 23.62 5.25
C LEU A 52 -3.63 25.04 5.12
N ASP A 53 -3.86 25.44 3.88
CA ASP A 53 -4.53 26.67 3.52
C ASP A 53 -6.04 26.41 3.53
N HIS A 54 -6.78 27.17 4.35
CA HIS A 54 -8.23 27.02 4.44
C HIS A 54 -8.93 28.02 3.50
N PRO A 55 -9.87 27.58 2.64
CA PRO A 55 -10.59 28.48 1.74
C PRO A 55 -11.58 29.42 2.46
N ASP A 56 -11.99 29.10 3.69
CA ASP A 56 -13.16 29.73 4.36
C ASP A 56 -12.84 30.76 5.46
N ARG A 57 -11.69 31.42 5.43
CA ARG A 57 -11.45 32.58 6.31
C ARG A 57 -11.20 33.85 5.53
N ARG A 58 -12.31 34.54 5.20
CA ARG A 58 -12.32 35.99 5.01
C ARG A 58 -11.89 36.63 6.33
N GLY A 59 -10.58 36.85 6.50
CA GLY A 59 -10.00 37.51 7.67
C GLY A 59 -8.99 36.61 8.37
N THR A 60 -7.71 37.00 8.24
CA THR A 60 -6.49 36.29 8.68
C THR A 60 -6.21 34.96 7.97
N ALA A 61 -5.11 34.94 7.23
CA ALA A 61 -4.52 33.78 6.56
C ALA A 61 -4.08 32.72 7.58
N GLY A 62 -5.05 32.04 8.19
CA GLY A 62 -4.83 31.01 9.19
C GLY A 62 -4.38 29.72 8.52
N HIS A 63 -3.07 29.57 8.34
CA HIS A 63 -2.46 28.29 8.00
C HIS A 63 -2.63 27.35 9.20
N ALA A 64 -3.24 26.19 9.00
CA ALA A 64 -3.40 25.19 10.06
C ALA A 64 -2.35 24.08 9.88
N ALA A 65 -1.69 23.66 10.95
CA ALA A 65 -0.78 22.51 10.88
C ALA A 65 -1.55 21.23 10.51
N VAL A 66 -0.92 20.37 9.71
CA VAL A 66 -1.41 19.03 9.42
C VAL A 66 -1.27 18.15 10.66
N GLY A 67 -2.36 17.47 11.03
CA GLY A 67 -2.40 16.54 12.16
C GLY A 67 -2.07 15.10 11.78
N LEU A 68 -2.00 14.24 12.81
CA LEU A 68 -2.01 12.79 12.63
C LEU A 68 -3.36 12.35 12.05
N ARG A 69 -3.34 11.56 10.97
CA ARG A 69 -4.54 11.08 10.26
C ARG A 69 -5.56 12.21 10.00
N ASP A 70 -5.06 13.33 9.48
CA ASP A 70 -5.82 14.57 9.32
C ASP A 70 -7.04 14.34 8.40
N PRO A 71 -8.27 14.38 8.94
CA PRO A 71 -9.47 14.01 8.18
C PRO A 71 -9.75 14.97 7.02
N ARG A 72 -9.15 16.17 7.02
CA ARG A 72 -9.25 17.13 5.92
C ARG A 72 -8.50 16.66 4.69
N LEU A 73 -7.42 15.90 4.87
CA LEU A 73 -6.56 15.42 3.79
C LEU A 73 -6.87 13.97 3.38
N LEU A 74 -7.32 13.12 4.30
CA LEU A 74 -7.57 11.71 3.99
C LEU A 74 -8.64 11.57 2.90
N GLY A 75 -8.29 10.86 1.83
CA GLY A 75 -9.11 10.68 0.64
C GLY A 75 -9.06 11.83 -0.37
N ALA A 76 -8.42 12.96 -0.04
CA ALA A 76 -8.28 14.07 -0.98
C ALA A 76 -7.36 13.68 -2.15
N SER A 77 -7.80 13.96 -3.38
CA SER A 77 -7.04 13.68 -4.59
C SER A 77 -6.15 14.87 -4.94
N ILE A 78 -4.85 14.65 -5.09
CA ILE A 78 -3.90 15.68 -5.51
C ILE A 78 -4.19 16.04 -6.96
N THR A 79 -4.45 17.33 -7.21
CA THR A 79 -4.73 17.85 -8.55
C THR A 79 -3.54 18.60 -9.13
N HIS A 80 -2.65 19.11 -8.27
CA HIS A 80 -1.48 19.86 -8.70
C HIS A 80 -0.37 19.81 -7.64
N ALA A 81 0.89 19.84 -8.07
CA ALA A 81 2.05 20.01 -7.21
C ALA A 81 3.05 20.96 -7.88
N ALA A 82 3.49 21.98 -7.16
CA ALA A 82 4.40 23.00 -7.66
C ALA A 82 5.46 23.39 -6.63
N LEU A 83 6.65 23.65 -7.14
CA LEU A 83 7.74 24.26 -6.38
C LEU A 83 7.72 25.78 -6.60
N HIS A 84 7.53 26.52 -5.52
CA HIS A 84 7.60 27.97 -5.51
C HIS A 84 9.01 28.48 -5.15
N PRO A 85 9.31 29.77 -5.37
CA PRO A 85 10.56 30.38 -4.94
C PRO A 85 10.88 30.11 -3.47
N ARG A 86 12.17 30.11 -3.12
CA ARG A 86 12.70 29.82 -1.77
C ARG A 86 12.43 28.39 -1.29
N GLY A 87 12.24 27.45 -2.20
CA GLY A 87 12.11 26.03 -1.87
C GLY A 87 10.78 25.64 -1.22
N ARG A 88 9.73 26.47 -1.35
CA ARG A 88 8.38 26.13 -0.85
C ARG A 88 7.70 25.14 -1.79
N LEU A 89 7.39 23.94 -1.31
CA LEU A 89 6.52 23.02 -2.03
C LEU A 89 5.06 23.33 -1.71
N HIS A 90 4.22 23.41 -2.75
CA HIS A 90 2.77 23.54 -2.63
C HIS A 90 2.09 22.41 -3.41
N VAL A 91 1.13 21.75 -2.77
CA VAL A 91 0.32 20.66 -3.31
C VAL A 91 -1.13 21.06 -3.18
N THR A 92 -1.86 21.08 -4.29
CA THR A 92 -3.30 21.31 -4.30
C THR A 92 -4.00 19.96 -4.31
N ALA A 93 -4.99 19.78 -3.43
CA ALA A 93 -5.80 18.57 -3.38
C ALA A 93 -7.29 18.90 -3.30
N THR A 94 -8.13 18.02 -3.82
CA THR A 94 -9.59 18.15 -3.78
C THR A 94 -10.18 16.98 -3.00
N ALA A 95 -10.85 17.27 -1.88
CA ALA A 95 -11.58 16.28 -1.12
C ALA A 95 -12.98 16.04 -1.73
N ALA A 96 -13.49 14.82 -1.63
CA ALA A 96 -14.83 14.49 -2.09
C ALA A 96 -15.88 15.33 -1.33
N GLY A 97 -16.74 16.02 -2.07
CA GLY A 97 -17.78 16.90 -1.48
C GLY A 97 -17.28 18.25 -0.95
N ALA A 98 -16.00 18.58 -1.12
CA ALA A 98 -15.49 19.90 -0.76
C ALA A 98 -15.88 20.97 -1.79
N SER A 99 -16.24 22.16 -1.31
CA SER A 99 -16.61 23.32 -2.13
C SER A 99 -15.41 24.01 -2.78
N ALA A 100 -14.22 23.85 -2.22
CA ALA A 100 -12.99 24.48 -2.67
C ALA A 100 -11.78 23.55 -2.48
N PRO A 101 -10.73 23.71 -3.31
CA PRO A 101 -9.50 22.94 -3.17
C PRO A 101 -8.76 23.29 -1.88
N LEU A 102 -8.04 22.32 -1.35
CA LEU A 102 -7.16 22.44 -0.20
C LEU A 102 -5.73 22.70 -0.70
N GLY A 103 -5.07 23.72 -0.15
CA GLY A 103 -3.65 23.95 -0.34
C GLY A 103 -2.85 23.29 0.78
N LEU A 104 -1.91 22.43 0.45
CA LEU A 104 -0.93 21.85 1.37
C LEU A 104 0.42 22.46 1.03
N SER A 105 1.13 23.00 2.02
CA SER A 105 2.44 23.58 1.76
C SER A 105 3.48 23.29 2.83
N THR A 106 4.75 23.27 2.41
CA THR A 106 5.89 23.14 3.31
C THR A 106 7.07 23.95 2.78
N LEU A 107 7.85 24.51 3.71
CA LEU A 107 9.16 25.09 3.42
C LEU A 107 10.23 24.01 3.45
N ALA A 108 11.36 24.31 2.81
CA ALA A 108 12.56 23.49 2.94
C ALA A 108 13.08 23.49 4.40
N PRO A 109 13.71 22.41 4.89
CA PRO A 109 14.01 21.19 4.15
C PRO A 109 12.80 20.26 4.05
N TRP A 110 12.63 19.64 2.87
CA TRP A 110 11.63 18.61 2.64
C TRP A 110 12.16 17.54 1.70
N ARG A 111 11.55 16.36 1.78
CA ARG A 111 11.88 15.21 0.94
C ARG A 111 10.59 14.54 0.48
N LEU A 112 10.48 14.34 -0.81
CA LEU A 112 9.50 13.51 -1.46
C LEU A 112 10.15 12.18 -1.82
N GLN A 113 9.73 11.09 -1.19
CA GLN A 113 10.20 9.74 -1.48
C GLN A 113 9.10 8.98 -2.20
N GLY A 114 9.46 8.15 -3.19
CA GLY A 114 8.49 7.44 -4.02
C GLY A 114 8.88 5.99 -4.28
N PRO A 115 8.08 5.31 -5.12
CA PRO A 115 8.33 3.93 -5.53
C PRO A 115 9.73 3.70 -6.08
N ARG A 116 10.26 2.49 -5.88
CA ARG A 116 11.57 2.04 -6.40
C ARG A 116 12.74 2.97 -6.02
N GLY A 117 12.64 3.66 -4.87
CA GLY A 117 13.69 4.55 -4.38
C GLY A 117 13.75 5.91 -5.07
N ALA A 118 12.73 6.28 -5.85
CA ALA A 118 12.61 7.62 -6.41
C ALA A 118 12.65 8.67 -5.28
N GLN A 119 13.34 9.77 -5.51
CA GLN A 119 13.45 10.83 -4.52
C GLN A 119 13.54 12.20 -5.18
N LEU A 120 12.83 13.18 -4.62
CA LEU A 120 13.04 14.60 -4.86
C LEU A 120 13.22 15.27 -3.51
N ALA A 121 14.29 16.02 -3.31
CA ALA A 121 14.53 16.69 -2.03
C ALA A 121 14.97 18.14 -2.26
N CYS A 122 14.56 18.99 -1.33
CA CYS A 122 15.04 20.36 -1.22
C CYS A 122 15.69 20.52 0.15
N ASP A 123 16.96 20.92 0.16
CA ASP A 123 17.71 21.13 1.40
C ASP A 123 17.46 22.51 2.02
N GLU A 124 18.12 22.81 3.14
CA GLU A 124 17.94 24.09 3.84
C GLU A 124 18.40 25.32 3.03
N LYS A 125 19.29 25.12 2.05
CA LYS A 125 19.77 26.19 1.16
C LYS A 125 18.83 26.39 -0.04
N GLY A 126 17.83 25.54 -0.19
CA GLY A 126 16.93 25.53 -1.35
C GLY A 126 17.48 24.75 -2.54
N GLU A 127 18.59 24.03 -2.38
CA GLU A 127 19.18 23.20 -3.44
C GLU A 127 18.33 21.95 -3.65
N LEU A 128 18.08 21.63 -4.92
CA LEU A 128 17.26 20.49 -5.31
C LEU A 128 18.13 19.32 -5.73
N SER A 129 17.77 18.13 -5.24
CA SER A 129 18.31 16.86 -5.71
C SER A 129 17.18 15.95 -6.17
N ALA A 130 17.38 15.24 -7.27
CA ALA A 130 16.41 14.31 -7.81
C ALA A 130 17.10 12.98 -8.14
N THR A 131 16.46 11.89 -7.75
CA THR A 131 16.85 10.52 -8.06
C THR A 131 15.64 9.86 -8.72
N PRO A 132 15.75 9.38 -9.99
CA PRO A 132 14.64 8.72 -10.65
C PRO A 132 14.33 7.35 -10.00
N PRO A 133 13.16 6.76 -10.29
CA PRO A 133 12.83 5.41 -9.84
C PRO A 133 13.83 4.39 -10.38
N GLY A 134 14.33 3.51 -9.52
CA GLY A 134 15.19 2.39 -9.87
C GLY A 134 14.43 1.12 -10.28
N PRO A 135 15.07 -0.06 -10.22
CA PRO A 135 14.41 -1.34 -10.45
C PRO A 135 13.39 -1.69 -9.34
N PRO A 136 12.47 -2.65 -9.58
CA PRO A 136 11.53 -3.14 -8.57
C PRO A 136 12.25 -3.62 -7.30
N ARG A 137 11.69 -3.31 -6.14
CA ARG A 137 12.27 -3.66 -4.83
C ARG A 137 11.59 -4.85 -4.17
N PHE A 138 10.28 -4.97 -4.33
CA PHE A 138 9.45 -6.00 -3.71
C PHE A 138 9.02 -7.07 -4.70
N ALA A 139 9.02 -6.75 -6.00
CA ALA A 139 8.58 -7.63 -7.06
C ALA A 139 9.69 -7.92 -8.08
N THR A 140 10.88 -8.30 -7.61
CA THR A 140 11.93 -8.78 -8.53
C THR A 140 11.50 -10.09 -9.17
N ALA A 141 11.93 -10.38 -10.41
CA ALA A 141 11.56 -11.61 -11.09
C ALA A 141 11.95 -12.87 -10.27
N GLU A 142 13.13 -12.85 -9.65
CA GLU A 142 13.62 -13.91 -8.76
C GLU A 142 12.72 -14.08 -7.54
N SER A 143 12.44 -13.01 -6.79
CA SER A 143 11.59 -13.09 -5.60
C SER A 143 10.17 -13.58 -5.94
N LEU A 144 9.58 -13.12 -7.04
CA LEU A 144 8.26 -13.59 -7.48
C LEU A 144 8.26 -15.09 -7.82
N ALA A 145 9.32 -15.59 -8.46
CA ALA A 145 9.45 -17.01 -8.77
C ALA A 145 9.60 -17.85 -7.49
N GLU A 146 10.45 -17.43 -6.55
CA GLU A 146 10.60 -18.07 -5.24
C GLU A 146 9.28 -18.07 -4.46
N HIS A 147 8.56 -16.95 -4.49
CA HIS A 147 7.28 -16.78 -3.82
C HIS A 147 6.21 -17.71 -4.41
N ALA A 148 6.13 -17.81 -5.74
CA ALA A 148 5.21 -18.72 -6.42
C ALA A 148 5.51 -20.20 -6.12
N ALA A 149 6.78 -20.56 -5.92
CA ALA A 149 7.19 -21.93 -5.57
C ALA A 149 7.10 -22.25 -4.07
N SER A 150 6.84 -21.26 -3.22
CA SER A 150 6.83 -21.42 -1.77
C SER A 150 5.62 -22.22 -1.27
N ARG A 151 5.73 -22.78 -0.06
CA ARG A 151 4.60 -23.41 0.64
C ARG A 151 3.95 -22.42 1.60
N ALA A 152 2.63 -22.50 1.73
CA ALA A 152 1.88 -21.69 2.68
C ALA A 152 2.27 -22.02 4.13
N SER A 153 2.53 -20.97 4.90
CA SER A 153 2.77 -21.03 6.34
C SER A 153 1.46 -21.08 7.13
N THR A 154 1.53 -21.38 8.42
CA THR A 154 0.38 -21.36 9.34
C THR A 154 -0.34 -20.00 9.35
N ILE A 155 0.40 -18.89 9.22
CA ILE A 155 -0.18 -17.54 9.18
C ILE A 155 -0.95 -17.35 7.87
N GLU A 156 -0.39 -17.77 6.73
CA GLU A 156 -1.06 -17.70 5.43
C GLU A 156 -2.33 -18.54 5.42
N HIS A 157 -2.31 -19.77 5.96
CA HIS A 157 -3.52 -20.57 6.12
C HIS A 157 -4.59 -19.88 6.96
N ARG A 158 -4.21 -19.23 8.07
CA ARG A 158 -5.15 -18.44 8.89
C ARG A 158 -5.76 -17.30 8.09
N LEU A 159 -4.96 -16.59 7.29
CA LEU A 159 -5.43 -15.52 6.42
C LEU A 159 -6.41 -16.03 5.36
N LEU A 160 -6.12 -17.17 4.72
CA LEU A 160 -7.05 -17.79 3.77
C LEU A 160 -8.38 -18.18 4.41
N GLN A 161 -8.38 -18.66 5.66
CA GLN A 161 -9.61 -18.97 6.39
C GLN A 161 -10.45 -17.71 6.68
N ILE A 162 -9.81 -16.57 6.97
CA ILE A 162 -10.50 -15.27 7.09
C ILE A 162 -11.05 -14.87 5.71
N ALA A 163 -10.24 -15.00 4.65
CA ALA A 163 -10.60 -14.64 3.27
C ALA A 163 -11.82 -15.41 2.75
N ARG A 164 -12.08 -16.60 3.29
CA ARG A 164 -13.25 -17.43 2.98
C ARG A 164 -14.58 -16.82 3.44
N ARG A 165 -14.53 -15.91 4.42
CA ARG A 165 -15.71 -15.31 5.05
C ARG A 165 -15.84 -13.82 4.77
N ALA A 166 -14.75 -13.15 4.44
CA ALA A 166 -14.69 -11.72 4.17
C ALA A 166 -13.51 -11.38 3.26
N TRP A 167 -13.57 -10.24 2.57
CA TRP A 167 -12.38 -9.72 1.89
C TRP A 167 -11.32 -9.32 2.90
N LEU A 168 -10.07 -9.69 2.62
CA LEU A 168 -8.95 -9.28 3.45
C LEU A 168 -8.55 -7.82 3.16
N HIS A 169 -7.80 -7.26 4.09
CA HIS A 169 -7.16 -5.96 3.98
C HIS A 169 -5.89 -6.01 4.85
N PRO A 170 -4.93 -5.06 4.69
CA PRO A 170 -3.66 -5.06 5.43
C PRO A 170 -3.80 -5.25 6.95
N GLY A 171 -4.82 -4.65 7.58
CA GLY A 171 -5.09 -4.84 9.01
C GLY A 171 -5.26 -6.30 9.45
N HIS A 172 -5.86 -7.18 8.64
CA HIS A 172 -5.96 -8.61 8.97
C HIS A 172 -4.60 -9.29 9.01
N VAL A 173 -3.66 -8.86 8.15
CA VAL A 173 -2.28 -9.37 8.14
C VAL A 173 -1.54 -8.89 9.39
N VAL A 174 -1.73 -7.63 9.78
CA VAL A 174 -1.19 -7.06 11.03
C VAL A 174 -1.72 -7.85 12.24
N GLU A 175 -3.03 -8.09 12.32
CA GLU A 175 -3.65 -8.87 13.40
C GLU A 175 -3.12 -10.32 13.44
N ALA A 176 -2.96 -10.96 12.28
CA ALA A 176 -2.43 -12.32 12.21
C ALA A 176 -0.96 -12.39 12.66
N LEU A 177 -0.14 -11.40 12.29
CA LEU A 177 1.26 -11.30 12.75
C LEU A 177 1.34 -11.04 14.26
N ALA A 178 0.55 -10.10 14.77
CA ALA A 178 0.49 -9.78 16.20
C ALA A 178 0.07 -11.00 17.03
N ALA A 179 -0.90 -11.78 16.54
CA ALA A 179 -1.32 -13.02 17.18
C ALA A 179 -0.24 -14.12 17.21
N THR A 180 0.82 -13.99 16.42
CA THR A 180 2.01 -14.87 16.46
C THR A 180 3.19 -14.27 17.22
N GLY A 181 2.98 -13.16 17.94
CA GLY A 181 4.00 -12.56 18.80
C GLY A 181 4.87 -11.50 18.13
N ALA A 182 4.52 -10.99 16.94
CA ALA A 182 5.22 -9.85 16.37
C ALA A 182 4.96 -8.59 17.21
N LEU A 183 6.03 -7.86 17.57
CA LEU A 183 5.94 -6.69 18.48
C LEU A 183 6.53 -5.42 17.88
N ARG A 184 7.53 -5.55 16.99
CA ARG A 184 8.30 -4.42 16.45
C ARG A 184 7.76 -3.98 15.10
N ASP A 185 7.69 -2.67 14.87
CA ASP A 185 7.13 -2.10 13.64
C ASP A 185 7.88 -2.60 12.39
N GLU A 186 9.20 -2.75 12.47
CA GLU A 186 10.03 -3.26 11.36
C GLU A 186 9.65 -4.70 10.99
N GLU A 187 9.21 -5.51 11.95
CA GLU A 187 8.76 -6.87 11.72
C GLU A 187 7.44 -6.91 10.94
N PHE A 188 6.51 -6.00 11.23
CA PHE A 188 5.25 -5.88 10.49
C PHE A 188 5.48 -5.42 9.05
N GLU A 189 6.39 -4.47 8.83
CA GLU A 189 6.75 -4.01 7.48
C GLU A 189 7.36 -5.14 6.64
N GLN A 190 8.35 -5.85 7.20
CA GLN A 190 9.06 -6.90 6.48
C GLN A 190 8.18 -8.14 6.26
N ARG A 191 7.53 -8.65 7.32
CA ARG A 191 6.75 -9.89 7.23
C ARG A 191 5.38 -9.67 6.58
N GLY A 192 4.73 -8.53 6.82
CA GLY A 192 3.41 -8.24 6.27
C GLY A 192 3.41 -8.17 4.75
N THR A 193 4.40 -7.44 4.19
CA THR A 193 4.58 -7.34 2.73
C THR A 193 4.95 -8.69 2.11
N LEU A 194 5.86 -9.45 2.75
CA LEU A 194 6.27 -10.77 2.27
C LEU A 194 5.12 -11.78 2.24
N LEU A 195 4.27 -11.81 3.27
CA LEU A 195 3.11 -12.71 3.32
C LEU A 195 2.16 -12.44 2.15
N LEU A 196 1.79 -11.18 1.93
CA LEU A 196 0.92 -10.81 0.81
C LEU A 196 1.58 -11.11 -0.54
N ALA A 197 2.87 -10.81 -0.70
CA ALA A 197 3.60 -11.09 -1.93
C ALA A 197 3.58 -12.58 -2.29
N ARG A 198 3.76 -13.46 -1.30
CA ARG A 198 3.66 -14.91 -1.47
C ARG A 198 2.27 -15.38 -1.88
N MET A 199 1.24 -14.94 -1.16
CA MET A 199 -0.15 -15.33 -1.46
C MET A 199 -0.62 -14.82 -2.84
N LEU A 200 -0.17 -13.62 -3.25
CA LEU A 200 -0.43 -13.07 -4.58
C LEU A 200 0.34 -13.82 -5.68
N ALA A 201 1.62 -14.13 -5.45
CA ALA A 201 2.46 -14.86 -6.40
C ALA A 201 1.97 -16.29 -6.64
N ARG A 202 1.46 -16.96 -5.60
CA ARG A 202 0.80 -18.27 -5.73
C ARG A 202 -0.62 -18.20 -6.31
N GLY A 203 -1.14 -17.00 -6.55
CA GLY A 203 -2.47 -16.78 -7.11
C GLY A 203 -3.62 -17.08 -6.13
N GLU A 204 -3.34 -17.19 -4.83
CA GLU A 204 -4.35 -17.51 -3.79
C GLU A 204 -5.27 -16.33 -3.49
N LEU A 205 -4.75 -15.11 -3.69
CA LEU A 205 -5.45 -13.86 -3.49
C LEU A 205 -5.42 -13.01 -4.77
N ARG A 206 -6.43 -12.17 -4.92
CA ARG A 206 -6.48 -11.12 -5.94
C ARG A 206 -6.68 -9.77 -5.27
N ALA A 207 -5.87 -8.78 -5.64
CA ALA A 207 -5.97 -7.42 -5.11
C ALA A 207 -7.00 -6.58 -5.87
N GLY A 208 -7.65 -5.66 -5.16
CA GLY A 208 -8.70 -4.82 -5.74
C GLY A 208 -9.18 -3.71 -4.80
N PHE A 209 -10.26 -3.05 -5.23
CA PHE A 209 -11.02 -2.11 -4.40
C PHE A 209 -12.35 -2.72 -3.99
N VAL A 210 -12.90 -2.24 -2.88
CA VAL A 210 -14.27 -2.53 -2.46
C VAL A 210 -15.05 -1.23 -2.46
N THR A 211 -16.06 -1.16 -3.33
CA THR A 211 -16.98 -0.01 -3.44
C THR A 211 -18.39 -0.56 -3.36
N GLU A 212 -19.26 0.05 -2.55
CA GLU A 212 -20.68 -0.36 -2.43
C GLU A 212 -20.87 -1.87 -2.16
N ARG A 213 -20.00 -2.45 -1.32
CA ARG A 213 -19.99 -3.90 -1.02
C ARG A 213 -19.80 -4.78 -2.26
N ARG A 214 -19.06 -4.30 -3.26
CA ARG A 214 -18.62 -5.08 -4.41
C ARG A 214 -17.11 -5.02 -4.53
N PHE A 215 -16.48 -6.17 -4.68
CA PHE A 215 -15.08 -6.26 -5.02
C PHE A 215 -14.87 -6.06 -6.51
N THR A 216 -13.90 -5.21 -6.86
CA THR A 216 -13.43 -5.01 -8.23
C THR A 216 -11.92 -5.19 -8.25
N ALA A 217 -11.48 -6.24 -8.95
CA ALA A 217 -10.06 -6.55 -9.10
C ALA A 217 -9.32 -5.43 -9.84
N TRP A 218 -8.06 -5.21 -9.48
CA TRP A 218 -7.18 -4.37 -10.27
C TRP A 218 -6.84 -5.01 -11.61
N THR A 219 -6.60 -4.18 -12.62
CA THR A 219 -6.13 -4.58 -13.95
C THR A 219 -4.60 -4.49 -14.05
N LEU A 220 -3.91 -4.86 -12.97
CA LEU A 220 -2.46 -4.82 -12.85
C LEU A 220 -1.90 -6.25 -12.86
N SER A 221 -0.67 -6.40 -13.36
CA SER A 221 0.06 -7.66 -13.25
C SER A 221 0.44 -7.95 -11.78
N THR A 222 0.65 -9.22 -11.43
CA THR A 222 1.07 -9.59 -10.07
C THR A 222 2.32 -8.83 -9.61
N ALA A 223 3.29 -8.61 -10.50
CA ALA A 223 4.49 -7.84 -10.19
C ALA A 223 4.17 -6.38 -9.81
N GLU A 224 3.30 -5.72 -10.57
CA GLU A 224 2.87 -4.35 -10.28
C GLU A 224 2.07 -4.28 -8.97
N VAL A 225 1.21 -5.25 -8.71
CA VAL A 225 0.43 -5.35 -7.46
C VAL A 225 1.36 -5.50 -6.25
N VAL A 226 2.32 -6.42 -6.32
CA VAL A 226 3.27 -6.68 -5.22
C VAL A 226 4.16 -5.46 -4.98
N GLU A 227 4.70 -4.85 -6.04
CA GLU A 227 5.53 -3.64 -5.91
C GLU A 227 4.75 -2.48 -5.31
N HIS A 228 3.50 -2.30 -5.73
CA HIS A 228 2.61 -1.27 -5.20
C HIS A 228 2.32 -1.49 -3.72
N ILE A 229 1.89 -2.69 -3.32
CA ILE A 229 1.58 -3.01 -1.92
C ILE A 229 2.82 -2.84 -1.04
N GLY A 230 3.96 -3.38 -1.45
CA GLY A 230 5.22 -3.28 -0.71
C GLY A 230 5.64 -1.81 -0.52
N THR A 231 5.56 -1.01 -1.58
CA THR A 231 5.89 0.41 -1.54
C THR A 231 4.95 1.18 -0.61
N THR A 232 3.63 1.00 -0.75
CA THR A 232 2.65 1.73 0.05
C THR A 232 2.69 1.31 1.52
N TRP A 233 2.94 0.02 1.81
CA TRP A 233 3.13 -0.45 3.18
C TRP A 233 4.37 0.17 3.82
N ALA A 234 5.52 0.15 3.13
CA ALA A 234 6.74 0.76 3.61
C ALA A 234 6.60 2.29 3.80
N ALA A 235 5.77 2.94 2.98
CA ALA A 235 5.45 4.36 3.10
C ALA A 235 4.60 4.68 4.34
N ILE A 236 3.62 3.82 4.68
CA ILE A 236 2.78 3.97 5.89
C ILE A 236 3.59 3.62 7.15
N GLY A 237 4.30 2.49 7.10
CA GLY A 237 5.16 1.98 8.15
C GLY A 237 4.45 1.19 9.25
N GLY A 238 5.21 0.30 9.88
CA GLY A 238 4.85 -0.51 11.03
C GLY A 238 3.56 -1.31 10.90
N ARG A 239 2.84 -1.33 12.01
CA ARG A 239 1.51 -1.94 12.16
C ARG A 239 0.35 -1.02 11.75
N ALA A 240 0.63 0.14 11.17
CA ALA A 240 -0.39 1.14 10.85
C ALA A 240 -1.28 0.81 9.63
N PRO A 241 -0.86 0.01 8.63
CA PRO A 241 -1.74 -0.35 7.51
C PRO A 241 -3.03 -1.01 7.96
N GLY A 242 -4.13 -0.31 7.72
CA GLY A 242 -5.48 -0.73 8.10
C GLY A 242 -6.38 -0.95 6.90
N ARG A 243 -7.68 -0.98 7.19
CA ARG A 243 -8.75 -1.03 6.19
C ARG A 243 -8.66 0.17 5.23
N ASP A 244 -8.89 -0.06 3.94
CA ASP A 244 -8.96 0.97 2.88
C ASP A 244 -7.66 1.78 2.64
N MET A 245 -6.51 1.37 3.21
CA MET A 245 -5.26 2.13 3.08
C MET A 245 -4.37 1.70 1.91
N ILE A 246 -4.45 0.43 1.48
CA ILE A 246 -3.59 -0.10 0.40
C ILE A 246 -4.44 -0.80 -0.66
N ALA A 247 -5.06 -1.91 -0.28
CA ALA A 247 -5.88 -2.73 -1.16
C ALA A 247 -6.85 -3.58 -0.32
N TRP A 248 -7.85 -4.13 -1.00
CA TRP A 248 -8.62 -5.27 -0.53
C TRP A 248 -8.16 -6.53 -1.27
N PHE A 249 -8.35 -7.69 -0.64
CA PHE A 249 -8.01 -8.97 -1.26
C PHE A 249 -9.18 -9.94 -1.23
N GLU A 250 -9.45 -10.51 -2.40
CA GLU A 250 -10.44 -11.55 -2.59
C GLU A 250 -9.76 -12.92 -2.73
N LEU A 251 -10.37 -13.93 -2.12
CA LEU A 251 -9.95 -15.33 -2.24
C LEU A 251 -10.28 -15.88 -3.63
N THR A 252 -9.27 -16.41 -4.32
CA THR A 252 -9.42 -17.04 -5.63
C THR A 252 -9.82 -18.52 -5.51
N ASP A 253 -10.11 -19.17 -6.64
CA ASP A 253 -10.29 -20.63 -6.67
C ASP A 253 -9.02 -21.38 -6.26
N ILE A 254 -7.85 -20.96 -6.74
CA ILE A 254 -6.55 -21.53 -6.32
C ILE A 254 -6.37 -21.44 -4.80
N GLY A 255 -6.72 -20.30 -4.21
CA GLY A 255 -6.68 -20.12 -2.76
C GLY A 255 -7.66 -21.01 -2.00
N ARG A 256 -8.83 -21.33 -2.60
CA ARG A 256 -9.77 -22.31 -2.06
C ARG A 256 -9.20 -23.72 -2.11
N ASP A 257 -8.60 -24.10 -3.23
CA ASP A 257 -8.04 -25.44 -3.44
C ASP A 257 -6.86 -25.72 -2.50
N HIS A 258 -6.00 -24.74 -2.26
CA HIS A 258 -4.90 -24.85 -1.28
C HIS A 258 -5.36 -25.01 0.18
N MET A 259 -6.62 -24.67 0.49
CA MET A 259 -7.20 -24.92 1.80
C MET A 259 -7.90 -26.28 1.90
N ALA A 260 -8.24 -26.91 0.77
CA ALA A 260 -8.82 -28.24 0.78
C ALA A 260 -7.80 -29.20 1.40
N PRO A 261 -8.22 -30.17 2.24
CA PRO A 261 -7.30 -31.19 2.71
C PRO A 261 -6.67 -31.84 1.49
N THR A 262 -5.34 -31.80 1.39
CA THR A 262 -4.60 -32.57 0.41
C THR A 262 -4.90 -34.04 0.66
N GLY A 263 -5.86 -34.56 -0.09
CA GLY A 263 -6.22 -35.96 -0.07
C GLY A 263 -6.63 -36.39 -1.46
N PRO A 264 -5.87 -37.33 -2.04
CA PRO A 264 -6.38 -38.64 -2.32
C PRO A 264 -6.05 -39.52 -1.12
N HIS A 265 -7.05 -40.20 -0.56
CA HIS A 265 -6.77 -41.46 0.11
C HIS A 265 -6.18 -42.42 -0.95
N THR A 266 -4.88 -42.36 -1.15
CA THR A 266 -4.11 -43.58 -1.46
C THR A 266 -4.10 -44.39 -0.18
N LEU A 267 -5.20 -45.10 0.08
CA LEU A 267 -5.13 -46.29 0.91
C LEU A 267 -4.00 -47.16 0.32
N PRO A 268 -3.04 -47.63 1.12
CA PRO A 268 -2.13 -48.68 0.64
C PRO A 268 -2.99 -49.85 0.16
N PRO A 269 -2.56 -50.63 -0.86
CA PRO A 269 -3.29 -51.79 -1.33
C PRO A 269 -3.34 -52.85 -0.21
N GLY A 270 -4.33 -52.72 0.67
CA GLY A 270 -4.71 -53.69 1.69
C GLY A 270 -5.69 -54.65 1.05
N MET A 271 -5.13 -55.77 0.60
CA MET A 271 -5.76 -57.02 0.18
C MET A 271 -7.30 -57.12 0.31
N SER A 272 -7.93 -57.19 -0.87
CA SER A 272 -9.12 -58.01 -1.09
C SER A 272 -8.90 -59.42 -0.54
N GLY A 273 -9.84 -59.94 0.26
CA GLY A 273 -9.72 -61.26 0.84
C GLY A 273 -11.00 -61.73 1.56
N TYR A 274 -11.94 -62.24 0.76
CA TYR A 274 -12.92 -63.29 1.09
C TYR A 274 -14.10 -63.00 2.02
N ASP A 275 -15.28 -63.04 1.40
CA ASP A 275 -16.53 -63.55 1.96
C ASP A 275 -16.32 -64.89 2.72
N SER A 276 -16.91 -64.99 3.90
CA SER A 276 -17.23 -66.28 4.53
C SER A 276 -18.74 -66.32 4.82
N PRO A 277 -19.50 -67.23 4.18
CA PRO A 277 -20.90 -67.47 4.50
C PRO A 277 -21.03 -68.53 5.60
N GLY A 278 -21.90 -68.26 6.57
CA GLY A 278 -22.55 -69.27 7.42
C GLY A 278 -21.88 -69.55 8.76
N VAL A 279 -22.64 -69.40 9.85
CA VAL A 279 -23.15 -70.54 10.64
C VAL A 279 -24.42 -70.09 11.37
N VAL A 280 -25.48 -70.87 11.15
CA VAL A 280 -26.75 -70.88 11.88
C VAL A 280 -26.52 -71.48 13.27
N GLY A 281 -27.06 -70.88 14.32
CA GLY A 281 -27.07 -71.49 15.66
C GLY A 281 -28.05 -70.81 16.60
N GLY A 282 -29.26 -71.37 16.71
CA GLY A 282 -30.20 -71.10 17.79
C GLY A 282 -29.90 -71.90 19.07
N PHE A 283 -30.72 -71.65 20.09
CA PHE A 283 -30.74 -72.18 21.47
C PHE A 283 -29.72 -71.51 22.42
N ARG A 284 -30.09 -70.91 23.56
CA ARG A 284 -31.28 -70.99 24.44
C ARG A 284 -31.73 -69.60 24.86
#